data_AF-A0A5K1DTF0-F1
#
_entry.id   AF-A0A5K1DTF0-F1
#
_cell.length_a   1.000
_cell.length_b   1.000
_cell.length_c   1.000
_cell.angle_alpha   90.00
_cell.angle_beta   90.00
_cell.angle_gamma   90.00
#
_symmetry.space_group_name_H-M   'P 1'
#
loop_
_entity.id
_entity.type
_entity.pdbx_description
1 polymer ?
#
loop_
_entity_poly.entity_id
_entity_poly.type
_entity_poly.pdbx_seq_one_letter_code
_entity_poly.pdbx_strand_id
1 'polypeptide(L)' 'MEGEDLSAKAKAKFSLSVRGLPQPMTLGDIARTWDACARKVMEEYAQQTGGGSFSSRYGAWENCVSA' A
#
# COMPACT_ATOMS: atom_id res chain seq x y z
N MET A 1 -23.85 1.47 0.22
CA MET A 1 -22.38 1.56 0.27
C MET A 1 -21.88 0.45 -0.64
N GLU A 2 -21.91 0.70 -1.95
CA GLU A 2 -21.32 -0.23 -2.92
C GLU A 2 -19.84 -0.34 -2.59
N GLY A 3 -19.40 -1.57 -2.32
CA GLY A 3 -18.03 -1.84 -1.89
C GLY A 3 -17.06 -1.18 -2.86
N GLU A 4 -16.21 -0.30 -2.35
CA GLU A 4 -15.15 0.31 -3.14
C GLU A 4 -14.38 -0.81 -3.83
N ASP A 5 -14.39 -0.84 -5.16
CA ASP A 5 -13.61 -1.82 -5.90
C ASP A 5 -12.12 -1.46 -5.76
N LEU A 6 -11.51 -2.03 -4.72
CA LEU A 6 -10.10 -1.88 -4.41
C LEU A 6 -9.24 -2.33 -5.61
N SER A 7 -9.72 -3.28 -6.42
CA SER A 7 -9.05 -3.71 -7.65
C SER A 7 -9.02 -2.60 -8.69
N ALA A 8 -10.14 -1.92 -8.95
CA ALA A 8 -10.19 -0.77 -9.84
C ALA A 8 -9.28 0.37 -9.36
N LYS A 9 -9.28 0.67 -8.05
CA LYS A 9 -8.41 1.71 -7.46
C LYS A 9 -6.92 1.34 -7.58
N ALA A 10 -6.55 0.09 -7.34
CA ALA A 10 -5.18 -0.39 -7.50
C ALA A 10 -4.72 -0.34 -8.96
N LYS A 11 -5.57 -0.78 -9.89
CA LYS A 11 -5.30 -0.72 -11.34
C LYS A 11 -5.12 0.71 -11.85
N ALA A 12 -5.94 1.66 -11.37
CA ALA A 12 -5.80 3.07 -11.72
C ALA A 12 -4.46 3.64 -11.24
N LYS A 13 -4.06 3.39 -9.99
CA LYS A 13 -2.76 3.83 -9.45
C LYS A 13 -1.59 3.18 -10.18
N PHE A 14 -1.69 1.89 -10.46
CA PHE A 14 -0.69 1.16 -11.22
C PHE A 14 -0.51 1.77 -12.62
N SER A 15 -1.62 2.04 -13.32
CA SER A 15 -1.60 2.61 -14.68
C SER A 15 -0.92 3.98 -14.75
N LEU A 16 -1.01 4.78 -13.69
CA LEU A 16 -0.29 6.04 -13.57
C LEU A 16 1.20 5.82 -13.28
N SER A 17 1.51 4.95 -12.32
CA SER A 17 2.88 4.71 -11.86
C SER A 17 3.74 4.01 -12.92
N VAL A 18 3.17 3.04 -13.63
CA VAL A 18 3.86 2.24 -14.65
C VAL A 18 4.31 3.09 -15.86
N ARG A 19 3.57 4.16 -16.19
CA ARG A 19 3.92 5.10 -17.26
C ARG A 19 5.14 5.96 -16.92
N GLY A 20 5.45 6.11 -15.64
CA GLY A 20 6.61 6.87 -15.15
C GLY A 20 7.89 6.03 -15.04
N LEU A 21 7.84 4.74 -15.34
CA LEU A 21 9.02 3.88 -15.23
C LEU A 21 10.01 4.14 -16.39
N PRO A 22 11.34 4.19 -16.10
CA PRO A 22 12.36 4.30 -17.13
C PRO A 22 12.33 3.11 -18.10
N GLN A 23 12.55 3.35 -19.39
CA GLN A 23 12.63 2.31 -20.40
C GLN A 23 14.08 1.91 -20.73
N PRO A 24 14.35 0.63 -21.06
CA PRO A 24 13.42 -0.50 -20.96
C PRO A 24 13.25 -0.94 -19.50
N MET A 25 12.00 -1.16 -19.10
CA MET A 25 11.65 -1.68 -17.78
C MET A 25 11.59 -3.21 -17.81
N THR A 26 12.01 -3.86 -16.72
CA THR A 26 11.93 -5.31 -16.60
C THR A 26 10.56 -5.74 -16.10
N LEU A 27 10.15 -7.00 -16.35
CA LEU A 27 8.94 -7.59 -15.75
C LEU A 27 8.95 -7.48 -14.21
N GLY A 28 10.14 -7.56 -13.59
CA GLY A 28 10.31 -7.37 -12.16
C GLY A 28 9.99 -5.94 -11.69
N ASP A 29 10.33 -4.92 -12.49
CA ASP A 29 9.95 -3.54 -12.21
C ASP A 29 8.43 -3.37 -12.27
N ILE A 30 7.79 -3.95 -13.29
CA ILE A 30 6.32 -3.93 -13.43
C ILE A 30 5.65 -4.56 -12.20
N ALA A 31 6.12 -5.75 -11.80
CA ALA A 31 5.58 -6.49 -10.66
C ALA A 31 5.75 -5.72 -9.35
N ARG A 32 6.92 -5.10 -9.11
CA ARG A 32 7.18 -4.27 -7.93
C ARG A 32 6.27 -3.05 -7.89
N THR A 33 6.06 -2.38 -9.02
CA THR A 33 5.15 -1.23 -9.09
C THR A 33 3.70 -1.63 -8.84
N TRP A 34 3.25 -2.78 -9.36
CA TRP A 34 1.94 -3.33 -9.04
C TRP A 34 1.78 -3.62 -7.54
N ASP A 35 2.73 -4.33 -6.93
CA ASP A 35 2.69 -4.66 -5.49
C ASP A 35 2.63 -3.40 -4.63
N ALA A 36 3.46 -2.39 -4.93
CA ALA A 36 3.45 -1.11 -4.23
C ALA A 36 2.10 -0.37 -4.35
N CYS A 37 1.50 -0.34 -5.55
CA CYS A 37 0.19 0.28 -5.75
C CYS A 37 -0.92 -0.45 -5.00
N ALA A 38 -0.92 -1.79 -5.04
CA ALA A 38 -1.91 -2.61 -4.34
C ALA A 38 -1.82 -2.44 -2.83
N ARG A 39 -0.60 -2.53 -2.26
CA ARG A 39 -0.36 -2.31 -0.82
C ARG A 39 -0.84 -0.94 -0.36
N LYS A 40 -0.54 0.11 -1.12
CA LYS A 40 -0.97 1.47 -0.80
C LYS A 40 -2.50 1.62 -0.77
N VAL A 41 -3.21 0.97 -1.70
CA VAL A 41 -4.68 0.97 -1.69
C VAL A 41 -5.24 0.24 -0.48
N MET A 42 -4.66 -0.91 -0.13
CA MET A 42 -5.06 -1.67 1.06
C MET A 42 -4.78 -0.92 2.36
N GLU A 43 -3.65 -0.22 2.44
CA GLU A 43 -3.29 0.62 3.59
C GLU A 43 -4.27 1.78 3.76
N GLU A 44 -4.58 2.51 2.69
CA GLU A 44 -5.58 3.58 2.71
C GLU A 44 -6.95 3.06 3.13
N TYR A 45 -7.36 1.90 2.62
CA TYR A 45 -8.63 1.27 3.00
C TYR A 45 -8.65 0.86 4.48
N ALA A 46 -7.57 0.26 4.98
CA ALA A 46 -7.44 -0.09 6.39
C ALA A 46 -7.54 1.16 7.27
N GLN A 47 -6.80 2.22 6.95
CA GLN A 47 -6.85 3.49 7.68
C GLN A 47 -8.26 4.10 7.69
N GLN A 48 -8.95 4.11 6.54
CA GLN A 48 -10.31 4.67 6.42
C GLN A 48 -11.37 3.88 7.20
N THR A 49 -11.19 2.56 7.32
CA THR A 49 -12.11 1.68 8.05
C THR A 49 -11.82 1.62 9.56
N GLY A 50 -10.94 2.48 10.07
CA GLY A 50 -10.55 2.53 11.48
C GLY A 50 -9.48 1.50 11.86
N GLY A 51 -8.91 0.80 10.88
CA GLY A 51 -7.70 -0.01 11.01
C GLY A 51 -6.46 0.88 10.99
N GLY A 52 -6.05 1.38 12.16
CA GLY A 52 -4.70 1.88 12.33
C GLY A 52 -3.68 0.75 12.55
N SER A 53 -2.41 1.08 12.75
CA SER A 53 -1.41 0.08 13.13
C SER A 53 -1.74 -0.51 14.51
N PHE A 54 -1.22 -1.70 14.84
CA PHE A 54 -1.31 -2.24 16.20
C PHE A 54 -0.92 -1.18 17.26
N SER A 55 0.11 -0.39 16.95
CA SER A 55 0.58 0.70 17.79
C SER A 55 -0.38 1.89 17.91
N SER A 56 -1.29 2.12 16.96
CA SER A 56 -2.30 3.18 17.07
C SER A 56 -3.38 2.84 18.09
N ARG A 57 -3.62 1.56 18.36
CA ARG A 57 -4.65 1.09 19.29
C ARG A 57 -4.08 0.75 20.67
N TYR A 58 -2.85 0.27 20.73
CA TYR A 58 -2.24 -0.27 21.94
C TYR A 58 -0.92 0.42 22.36
N GLY A 59 -0.47 1.45 21.61
CA GLY A 59 0.83 2.09 21.85
C GLY A 59 2.00 1.32 21.20
N ALA A 60 3.14 1.98 21.02
CA ALA A 60 4.36 1.30 20.57
C ALA A 60 4.90 0.42 21.70
N TRP A 61 5.49 -0.74 21.33
CA TRP A 61 6.18 -1.58 22.30
C TRP A 61 7.36 -0.81 22.88
N GLU A 62 7.49 -0.82 24.21
CA GLU A 62 8.66 -0.26 24.89
C GLU A 62 9.91 -1.00 24.42
N ASN A 63 10.95 -0.24 24.06
CA ASN A 63 12.20 -0.82 23.60
C ASN A 63 12.90 -1.44 24.81
N CYS A 64 12.94 -2.78 24.92
CA CYS A 64 13.54 -3.50 26.05
C CYS A 64 15.06 -3.30 26.20
N VAL A 65 15.68 -2.49 25.34
CA VAL A 65 17.10 -2.13 25.42
C VAL A 65 17.25 -0.92 26.35
N SER A 66 17.09 -1.17 27.65
CA SER A 66 17.49 -0.25 28.71
C SER A 66 18.55 -0.92 29.60
N ALA A 67 19.78 -0.41 29.46
CA ALA A 67 20.98 -0.47 30.32
C ALA A 67 21.46 -1.83 30.87
#